data_AF-A0A962CZ47-F1
#
_entry.id   AF-A0A962CZ47-F1
#
_cell.length_a   1.000
_cell.length_b   1.000
_cell.length_c   1.000
_cell.angle_alpha   90.00
_cell.angle_beta   90.00
_cell.angle_gamma   90.00
#
_symmetry.space_group_name_H-M   'P 1'
#
loop_
_entity.id
_entity.type
_entity.pdbx_description
1 polymer ?
#
loop_
_entity_poly.entity_id
_entity_poly.type
_entity_poly.pdbx_seq_one_letter_code
_entity_poly.pdbx_strand_id
1 'polypeptide(L)'
;MNYSELLAELFLMPLVAFVVGLLMVLMMRKISARLQRRIGPPFFQPIYDIIKLYGKDTQISHGLIHDIGIVMAVGGYIGAELLLPVPGMDGIADKGGIIT
;
A
#
# COMPACT_ATOMS: atom_id res chain seq x y z
N MET A 1 -1.29 -25.51 4.63
CA MET A 1 -0.26 -24.58 4.14
C MET A 1 1.12 -25.11 4.43
N ASN A 2 1.91 -25.25 3.37
CA ASN A 2 3.35 -25.39 3.52
C ASN A 2 3.92 -24.06 4.04
N TYR A 3 4.93 -24.10 4.91
CA TYR A 3 5.55 -22.87 5.44
C TYR A 3 6.13 -21.97 4.33
N SER A 4 6.52 -22.56 3.21
CA SER A 4 6.99 -21.85 2.01
C SER A 4 5.90 -21.02 1.34
N GLU A 5 4.68 -21.54 1.26
CA GLU A 5 3.52 -20.83 0.66
C GLU A 5 3.12 -19.65 1.55
N LEU A 6 3.03 -19.87 2.87
CA LEU A 6 2.73 -18.81 3.82
C LEU A 6 3.73 -17.65 3.75
N LEU A 7 5.03 -17.98 3.68
CA LEU A 7 6.07 -16.96 3.54
C LEU A 7 5.96 -16.22 2.21
N ALA A 8 5.68 -16.93 1.11
CA ALA A 8 5.50 -16.31 -0.19
C ALA A 8 4.30 -15.34 -0.18
N GLU A 9 3.16 -15.76 0.38
CA GLU A 9 1.95 -14.93 0.47
C GLU A 9 2.17 -13.69 1.35
N LEU A 10 2.87 -13.83 2.48
CA LEU A 10 3.19 -12.72 3.39
C LEU A 10 3.94 -11.57 2.69
N PHE A 11 4.80 -11.89 1.72
CA PHE A 11 5.53 -10.89 0.94
C PHE A 11 4.80 -10.47 -0.33
N LEU A 12 4.15 -11.41 -1.02
CA LEU A 12 3.53 -11.16 -2.32
C LEU A 12 2.23 -10.37 -2.20
N MET A 13 1.39 -10.63 -1.18
CA MET A 13 0.13 -9.91 -1.02
C MET A 13 0.37 -8.40 -0.89
N PRO A 14 1.14 -7.90 0.10
CA PRO A 14 1.31 -6.47 0.29
C PRO A 14 2.05 -5.81 -0.88
N LEU A 15 2.92 -6.55 -1.58
CA LEU A 15 3.58 -6.07 -2.78
C LEU A 15 2.57 -5.86 -3.92
N VAL A 16 1.67 -6.82 -4.16
CA VAL A 16 0.62 -6.71 -5.17
C VAL A 16 -0.33 -5.57 -4.82
N ALA A 17 -0.80 -5.47 -3.58
CA ALA A 17 -1.66 -4.36 -3.17
C ALA A 17 -0.96 -3.01 -3.25
N PHE A 18 0.34 -2.93 -2.95
CA PHE A 18 1.11 -1.71 -3.14
C PHE A 18 1.13 -1.29 -4.61
N VAL A 19 1.44 -2.20 -5.53
CA VAL A 19 1.46 -1.92 -6.98
C VAL A 19 0.07 -1.52 -7.48
N VAL A 20 -0.97 -2.27 -7.11
CA VAL A 20 -2.36 -1.96 -7.47
C VAL A 20 -2.79 -0.62 -6.89
N GLY A 21 -2.42 -0.33 -5.64
CA GLY A 21 -2.68 0.94 -4.96
C GLY A 21 -2.04 2.13 -5.68
N LEU A 22 -0.80 2.01 -6.15
CA LEU A 22 -0.15 3.05 -6.98
C LEU A 22 -0.91 3.29 -8.29
N LEU A 23 -1.37 2.23 -8.95
CA LEU A 23 -2.18 2.33 -10.17
C LEU A 23 -3.54 2.98 -9.89
N MET A 24 -4.19 2.65 -8.78
CA MET A 24 -5.45 3.27 -8.36
C MET A 24 -5.27 4.76 -8.09
N VAL A 25 -4.21 5.17 -7.39
CA VAL A 25 -3.90 6.59 -7.16
C VAL A 25 -3.68 7.33 -8.47
N LEU A 26 -2.92 6.76 -9.40
CA LEU A 26 -2.73 7.32 -10.74
C LEU A 26 -4.07 7.47 -11.48
N MET A 27 -4.90 6.43 -11.45
CA MET A 27 -6.20 6.41 -12.09
C MET A 27 -7.10 7.51 -11.53
N MET A 28 -7.22 7.62 -10.20
CA MET A 28 -7.99 8.68 -9.55
C MET A 28 -7.52 10.07 -10.00
N ARG A 29 -6.20 10.32 -10.00
CA ARG A 29 -5.66 11.62 -10.43
C ARG A 29 -5.94 11.91 -11.90
N LYS A 30 -5.89 10.90 -12.78
CA LYS A 30 -6.27 11.05 -14.20
C LYS A 30 -7.75 11.36 -14.36
N ILE A 31 -8.62 10.65 -13.65
CA ILE A 31 -10.07 10.89 -13.68
C ILE A 31 -10.38 12.31 -13.19
N SER A 32 -9.85 12.71 -12.03
CA SER A 32 -10.04 14.07 -11.50
C SER A 32 -9.54 15.16 -12.46
N ALA A 33 -8.42 14.93 -13.14
CA ALA A 33 -7.91 15.87 -14.15
C ALA A 33 -8.85 15.99 -15.36
N ARG A 34 -9.38 14.87 -15.87
CA ARG A 34 -10.33 14.87 -16.99
C ARG A 34 -11.64 15.57 -16.62
N LEU A 35 -12.16 15.35 -15.41
CA LEU A 35 -13.33 16.05 -14.89
C LEU A 35 -13.12 17.56 -14.84
N GLN A 36 -11.91 18.01 -14.49
CA GLN A 36 -11.51 19.41 -14.46
C GLN A 36 -11.07 19.96 -15.83
N ARG A 37 -11.25 19.21 -16.92
CA ARG A 37 -10.81 19.58 -18.29
C ARG A 37 -9.32 19.93 -18.40
N ARG A 38 -8.46 19.28 -17.62
CA ARG A 38 -7.00 19.38 -17.72
C ARG A 38 -6.37 18.05 -18.10
N ILE A 39 -5.13 18.09 -18.60
CA ILE A 39 -4.36 16.89 -18.90
C ILE A 39 -3.87 16.30 -17.57
N GLY A 40 -4.12 14.99 -17.38
CA GLY A 40 -3.75 14.26 -16.17
C GLY A 40 -2.24 13.97 -16.08
N PRO A 41 -1.77 13.50 -14.92
CA PRO A 41 -0.36 13.22 -14.70
C PRO A 41 0.16 12.04 -15.56
N PRO A 42 1.48 11.98 -15.81
CA PRO A 42 2.12 10.88 -16.54
C PRO A 42 2.05 9.55 -15.77
N PHE A 43 2.28 8.43 -16.46
CA PHE A 43 2.09 7.09 -15.90
C PHE A 43 2.96 6.81 -14.65
N PHE A 44 4.24 7.20 -14.68
CA PHE A 44 5.16 6.96 -13.58
C PHE A 44 5.10 8.02 -12.45
N GLN A 45 4.11 8.92 -12.47
CA GLN A 45 4.00 10.00 -11.48
C GLN A 45 4.01 9.52 -10.02
N PRO A 46 3.27 8.47 -9.61
CA PRO A 46 3.29 8.02 -8.22
C PRO A 46 4.67 7.58 -7.74
N ILE A 47 5.48 6.99 -8.63
CA ILE A 47 6.85 6.56 -8.31
C ILE A 47 7.75 7.80 -8.15
N TYR A 48 7.64 8.78 -9.06
CA TYR A 48 8.38 10.04 -8.93
C TYR A 48 8.04 10.79 -7.66
N ASP A 49 6.78 10.77 -7.22
CA ASP A 49 6.36 11.41 -5.97
C ASP A 49 7.04 10.75 -4.76
N ILE A 50 7.12 9.42 -4.74
CA ILE A 50 7.83 8.68 -3.67
C ILE A 50 9.30 9.07 -3.64
N ILE A 51 10.00 8.94 -4.78
CA ILE A 51 11.43 9.27 -4.88
C ILE A 51 11.68 10.73 -4.45
N LYS A 52 10.83 11.65 -4.90
CA LYS A 52 10.92 13.07 -4.55
C LYS A 52 10.75 13.32 -3.05
N LEU A 53 9.84 12.61 -2.38
CA LEU A 53 9.62 12.78 -0.94
C LEU A 53 10.78 12.23 -0.12
N TYR A 54 11.32 11.06 -0.49
CA TYR A 54 12.50 10.48 0.17
C TYR A 54 13.80 11.26 -0.12
N GLY A 55 13.87 11.98 -1.23
CA GLY A 55 15.02 12.83 -1.57
C GLY A 55 15.02 14.21 -0.91
N LYS A 56 14.11 14.49 0.04
CA LYS A 56 14.12 15.76 0.79
C LYS A 56 15.03 15.67 2.01
N ASP A 57 15.94 16.64 2.15
CA ASP A 57 16.83 16.73 3.32
C ASP A 57 16.10 17.11 4.61
N THR A 58 14.96 17.80 4.50
CA THR A 58 14.16 18.22 5.66
C THR A 58 13.03 17.24 5.92
N GLN A 59 13.11 16.53 7.04
CA GLN A 59 11.99 15.79 7.61
C GLN A 59 11.62 16.38 8.97
N ILE A 60 10.36 16.74 9.15
CA ILE A 60 9.84 17.22 10.43
C ILE A 60 9.36 15.99 11.21
N SER A 61 9.91 15.78 12.40
CA SER A 61 9.39 14.81 13.37
C SER A 61 9.03 15.55 14.65
N HIS A 62 7.89 15.18 15.25
CA HIS A 62 7.41 15.73 16.51
C HIS A 62 7.78 14.83 17.71
N GLY A 63 8.75 13.93 17.53
CA GLY A 63 9.24 13.00 18.55
C GLY A 63 8.86 11.55 18.26
N LEU A 64 9.27 10.65 19.16
CA LEU A 64 9.19 9.20 18.97
C LEU A 64 7.77 8.69 18.68
N ILE A 65 6.75 9.25 19.34
CA ILE A 65 5.35 8.84 19.14
C ILE A 65 4.87 9.17 17.73
N HIS A 66 5.31 10.29 17.14
CA HIS A 66 4.95 10.68 15.78
C HIS A 66 5.47 9.66 14.76
N ASP A 67 6.73 9.28 14.88
CA ASP A 67 7.37 8.38 13.92
C ASP A 67 6.85 6.94 14.07
N ILE A 68 6.66 6.47 15.30
CA ILE A 68 6.00 5.18 15.56
C ILE A 68 4.56 5.19 15.03
N GLY A 69 3.82 6.29 15.17
CA GLY A 69 2.45 6.39 14.66
C GLY A 69 2.35 6.12 13.16
N ILE A 70 3.29 6.64 12.37
CA ILE A 70 3.33 6.41 10.91
C ILE A 70 3.66 4.94 10.61
N VAL A 71 4.63 4.35 11.30
CA VAL A 71 5.00 2.94 11.12
C VAL A 71 3.85 2.02 11.52
N MET A 72 3.17 2.31 12.61
CA MET A 72 2.00 1.56 13.07
C MET A 72 0.83 1.64 12.09
N ALA A 73 0.59 2.80 11.47
CA ALA A 73 -0.43 2.94 10.46
C ALA A 73 -0.14 2.05 9.24
N VAL A 74 1.10 2.10 8.71
CA VAL A 74 1.51 1.26 7.57
C VAL A 74 1.45 -0.22 7.94
N GLY A 75 1.99 -0.60 9.09
CA GLY A 75 1.94 -1.98 9.59
C GLY A 75 0.51 -2.47 9.79
N GLY A 76 -0.40 -1.61 10.25
CA GLY A 76 -1.82 -1.92 10.39
C GLY A 76 -2.51 -2.19 9.06
N TYR A 77 -2.22 -1.39 8.01
CA TYR A 77 -2.75 -1.66 6.66
C TYR A 77 -2.25 -2.98 6.09
N ILE A 78 -0.95 -3.27 6.24
CA ILE A 78 -0.37 -4.55 5.80
C ILE A 78 -1.03 -5.72 6.56
N GLY A 79 -1.19 -5.59 7.88
CA GLY A 79 -1.84 -6.61 8.71
C GLY A 79 -3.30 -6.83 8.34
N ALA A 80 -4.04 -5.76 8.05
CA ALA A 80 -5.45 -5.84 7.63
C ALA A 80 -5.60 -6.52 6.26
N GLU A 81 -4.68 -6.27 5.34
CA GLU A 81 -4.70 -6.86 4.01
C GLU A 81 -4.50 -8.39 4.05
N LEU A 82 -3.62 -8.88 4.91
CA LEU A 82 -3.34 -10.31 5.05
C LEU A 82 -4.54 -11.13 5.55
N LEU A 83 -5.57 -10.47 6.09
CA LEU A 83 -6.82 -11.08 6.53
C LEU A 83 -7.89 -11.08 5.44
N LEU A 84 -7.64 -10.45 4.29
CA LEU A 84 -8.57 -10.45 3.18
C LEU A 84 -8.37 -11.71 2.32
N PRO A 85 -9.44 -12.46 2.01
CA PRO A 85 -9.34 -13.58 1.09
C PRO A 85 -9.14 -13.04 -0.33
N VAL A 86 -7.96 -13.27 -0.90
CA VAL A 86 -7.64 -12.91 -2.29
C VAL A 86 -7.76 -14.18 -3.14
N PRO A 87 -8.50 -14.17 -4.27
CA PRO A 87 -8.65 -15.36 -5.09
C PRO A 87 -7.30 -15.96 -5.50
N GLY A 88 -7.04 -17.18 -5.08
CA GLY A 88 -5.78 -17.90 -5.35
C GLY A 88 -4.65 -17.68 -4.35
N MET A 89 -4.86 -16.84 -3.32
CA MET A 89 -3.97 -16.62 -2.20
C MET A 89 -4.82 -16.44 -0.93
N ASP A 90 -5.15 -17.52 -0.25
CA ASP A 90 -6.02 -17.46 0.93
C ASP A 90 -5.26 -17.07 2.21
N GLY A 91 -3.92 -17.16 2.20
CA GLY A 91 -3.09 -16.48 3.19
C GLY A 91 -3.41 -16.83 4.64
N ILE A 92 -3.37 -15.80 5.50
CA ILE A 92 -3.74 -15.91 6.91
C ILE A 92 -5.27 -15.90 7.07
N ALA A 93 -6.03 -15.48 6.04
CA ALA A 93 -7.49 -15.43 6.06
C ALA A 93 -8.13 -16.84 6.17
N ASP A 94 -7.47 -17.88 5.67
CA ASP A 94 -7.90 -19.28 5.86
C ASP A 94 -7.90 -19.71 7.34
N LYS A 95 -7.10 -19.04 8.18
CA LYS A 95 -6.96 -19.35 9.61
C LYS A 95 -7.86 -18.50 10.51
N GLY A 96 -8.61 -17.54 9.96
CA GLY A 96 -9.55 -16.66 10.70
C GLY A 96 -9.95 -15.39 9.93
N GLY A 97 -11.09 -14.76 10.27
CA GLY A 97 -11.54 -13.50 9.66
C GLY A 97 -12.96 -12.99 10.01
N ILE A 98 -13.06 -11.67 10.27
CA ILE A 98 -14.18 -10.90 10.87
C ILE A 98 -14.38 -11.20 12.38
N ILE A 99 -13.25 -11.19 13.10
CA ILE A 99 -13.07 -11.12 14.57
C ILE A 99 -12.82 -12.47 15.30
N THR A 100 -12.61 -13.58 14.60
CA THR A 100 -11.78 -14.72 15.05
C THR A 100 -11.08 -15.34 13.86
#